data_AF-A0AAN7CSL8-F1
#
_entry.id   AF-A0AAN7CSL8-F1
#
_cell.length_a   1.000
_cell.length_b   1.000
_cell.length_c   1.000
_cell.angle_alpha   90.00
_cell.angle_beta   90.00
_cell.angle_gamma   90.00
#
_symmetry.space_group_name_H-M   'P 1'
#
loop_
_entity.id
_entity.type
_entity.pdbx_description
1 polymer ?
#
loop_
_entity_poly.entity_id
_entity_poly.type
_entity_poly.pdbx_seq_one_letter_code
_entity_poly.pdbx_strand_id
1 'polypeptide(L)'
;MQLSLSSVFAAVTTLMLVARPVAACTPGTYSCLNQREGNEYESIIQVCDAAGNWQTSAVCATTYGHPGCRVVNGGQSAYCVP
;
A
#
# COMPACT_ATOMS: atom_id res chain seq x y z
N MET A 1 10.00 -51.81 -40.96
CA MET A 1 9.26 -50.52 -41.14
C MET A 1 9.17 -49.88 -39.76
N GLN A 2 9.90 -48.79 -39.58
CA GLN A 2 10.19 -48.10 -38.31
C GLN A 2 9.11 -47.02 -38.11
N LEU A 3 8.33 -47.07 -37.02
CA LEU A 3 7.36 -46.04 -36.66
C LEU A 3 8.06 -44.98 -35.79
N SER A 4 8.12 -43.75 -36.30
CA SER A 4 8.82 -42.62 -35.69
C SER A 4 8.17 -42.20 -34.37
N LEU A 5 8.97 -42.13 -33.31
CA LEU A 5 8.63 -41.45 -32.06
C LEU A 5 8.50 -39.94 -32.32
N SER A 6 7.29 -39.45 -32.55
CA SER A 6 6.98 -38.03 -32.51
C SER A 6 7.02 -37.58 -31.06
N SER A 7 8.21 -37.16 -30.63
CA SER A 7 8.49 -36.61 -29.31
C SER A 7 7.66 -35.34 -29.12
N VAL A 8 6.55 -35.46 -28.40
CA VAL A 8 5.84 -34.32 -27.85
C VAL A 8 6.70 -33.80 -26.69
N PHE A 9 7.71 -33.00 -27.01
CA PHE A 9 8.39 -32.16 -26.02
C PHE A 9 7.37 -31.14 -25.57
N ALA A 10 6.57 -31.51 -24.58
CA ALA A 10 5.78 -30.56 -23.82
C ALA A 10 6.78 -29.59 -23.20
N ALA A 11 6.89 -28.39 -23.80
CA ALA A 11 7.52 -27.26 -23.15
C ALA A 11 6.66 -26.96 -21.92
N VAL A 12 7.01 -27.58 -20.79
CA VAL A 12 6.58 -27.15 -19.48
C VAL A 12 7.29 -25.83 -19.26
N THR A 13 6.73 -24.76 -19.82
CA THR A 13 7.05 -23.39 -19.42
C THR A 13 6.60 -23.27 -17.98
N THR A 14 7.50 -23.57 -17.06
CA THR A 14 7.36 -23.27 -15.64
C THR A 14 7.17 -21.77 -15.54
N LEU A 15 5.91 -21.31 -15.43
CA LEU A 15 5.61 -19.95 -15.01
C LEU A 15 6.17 -19.83 -13.59
N MET A 16 7.38 -19.29 -13.46
CA MET A 16 7.84 -18.76 -12.19
C MET A 16 6.95 -17.56 -11.89
N LEU A 17 5.89 -17.77 -11.09
CA LEU A 17 5.19 -16.66 -10.46
C LEU A 17 6.22 -15.96 -9.57
N VAL A 18 6.81 -14.89 -10.09
CA VAL A 18 7.53 -13.92 -9.27
C VAL A 18 6.46 -13.31 -8.37
N ALA A 19 6.40 -13.75 -7.12
CA ALA A 19 5.69 -13.07 -6.06
C ALA A 19 6.36 -11.71 -5.87
N ARG A 20 5.95 -10.73 -6.69
CA ARG A 20 6.30 -9.34 -6.46
C ARG A 20 5.66 -8.97 -5.13
N PRO A 21 6.40 -8.40 -4.16
CA PRO A 21 5.74 -7.79 -3.03
C PRO A 21 4.78 -6.76 -3.60
N VAL A 22 3.48 -6.95 -3.37
CA VAL A 22 2.49 -5.94 -3.70
C VAL A 22 2.83 -4.77 -2.81
N ALA A 23 3.36 -3.70 -3.40
CA ALA A 23 3.58 -2.46 -2.67
C ALA A 23 2.25 -2.06 -2.04
N ALA A 24 2.25 -1.84 -0.72
CA ALA A 24 1.04 -1.48 0.02
C ALA A 24 0.50 -0.10 -0.41
N CYS A 25 1.38 0.70 -1.03
CA CYS A 25 1.09 2.05 -1.49
C CYS A 25 2.01 2.49 -2.63
N THR A 26 1.69 3.61 -3.26
CA THR A 26 2.54 4.24 -4.28
C THR A 26 3.49 5.24 -3.62
N PRO A 27 4.82 5.14 -3.83
CA PRO A 27 5.79 6.06 -3.23
C PRO A 27 5.42 7.53 -3.41
N GLY A 28 5.52 8.31 -2.33
CA GLY A 28 5.19 9.74 -2.32
C GLY A 28 3.69 10.05 -2.20
N THR A 29 2.83 9.03 -2.13
CA THR A 29 1.42 9.24 -1.76
C THR A 29 1.25 9.37 -0.26
N TYR A 30 0.19 10.07 0.15
CA TYR A 30 -0.21 10.32 1.52
C TYR A 30 -1.56 9.69 1.80
N SER A 31 -1.73 9.21 3.04
CA SER A 31 -2.97 8.67 3.55
C SER A 31 -3.23 9.18 4.96
N CYS A 32 -4.50 9.24 5.36
CA CYS A 32 -4.90 9.53 6.73
C CYS A 32 -5.33 8.24 7.41
N LEU A 33 -4.63 7.86 8.46
CA LEU A 33 -5.02 6.74 9.31
C LEU A 33 -5.66 7.30 10.58
N ASN A 34 -6.89 6.91 10.86
CA ASN A 34 -7.53 7.24 12.14
C ASN A 34 -7.39 6.04 13.06
N GLN A 35 -6.64 6.20 14.13
CA GLN A 35 -6.52 5.20 15.19
C GLN A 35 -7.33 5.63 16.40
N ARG A 36 -7.91 4.66 17.09
CA ARG A 36 -8.66 4.88 18.32
C ARG A 36 -7.98 4.08 19.42
N GLU A 37 -7.41 4.78 20.39
CA GLU A 37 -6.82 4.17 21.57
C GLU A 37 -7.67 4.53 22.79
N GLY A 38 -8.43 3.56 23.29
CA GLY A 38 -9.41 3.79 24.36
C GLY A 38 -10.52 4.77 23.96
N ASN A 39 -10.53 5.94 24.61
CA ASN A 39 -11.49 7.03 24.36
C ASN A 39 -10.90 8.18 23.52
N GLU A 40 -9.63 8.09 23.15
CA GLU A 40 -8.94 9.11 22.37
C GLU A 40 -8.94 8.72 20.89
N TYR A 41 -9.14 9.71 20.03
CA TYR A 41 -8.97 9.56 18.59
C TYR A 41 -7.64 10.20 18.21
N GLU A 42 -6.84 9.49 17.43
CA GLU A 42 -5.61 10.01 16.85
C GLU A 42 -5.71 9.92 15.34
N SER A 43 -5.41 11.01 14.65
CA SER A 43 -5.37 11.03 13.19
C SER A 43 -3.94 11.14 12.75
N ILE A 44 -3.43 10.15 12.04
CA ILE A 44 -2.03 10.07 11.64
C ILE A 44 -1.95 10.30 10.12
N ILE A 45 -1.09 11.21 9.70
CA ILE A 45 -0.69 11.33 8.30
C ILE A 45 0.39 10.28 8.06
N GLN A 46 0.14 9.40 7.10
CA GLN A 46 1.12 8.45 6.60
C GLN A 46 1.60 8.87 5.22
N VAL A 47 2.89 8.67 4.94
CA VAL A 47 3.50 8.83 3.62
C VAL A 47 4.06 7.50 3.16
N CYS A 48 3.90 7.19 1.89
CA CYS A 48 4.45 5.99 1.30
C CYS A 48 5.94 6.18 0.98
N ASP A 49 6.79 5.35 1.56
CA ASP A 49 8.23 5.35 1.25
C ASP A 49 8.53 4.79 -0.15
N ALA A 50 9.80 4.90 -0.56
CA ALA A 50 10.27 4.40 -1.86
C ALA A 50 10.19 2.87 -2.00
N ALA A 51 10.10 2.15 -0.88
CA ALA A 51 9.95 0.69 -0.85
C ALA A 51 8.46 0.28 -0.91
N GLY A 52 7.52 1.22 -0.91
CA GLY A 52 6.09 0.93 -0.98
C GLY A 52 5.46 0.59 0.36
N ASN A 53 6.05 1.05 1.47
CA ASN A 53 5.48 0.89 2.82
C ASN A 53 4.97 2.22 3.36
N TRP A 54 3.88 2.16 4.12
CA TRP A 54 3.38 3.31 4.85
C TRP A 54 4.27 3.64 6.04
N GLN A 55 4.72 4.88 6.11
CA GLN A 55 5.48 5.44 7.22
C GLN A 55 4.68 6.58 7.86
N THR A 56 4.71 6.68 9.18
CA THR A 56 4.10 7.83 9.87
C THR A 56 4.89 9.10 9.55
N SER A 57 4.20 10.09 9.00
CA SER A 57 4.76 11.41 8.70
C SER A 57 4.46 12.40 9.82
N ALA A 58 3.22 12.41 10.34
CA ALA A 58 2.80 13.34 11.38
C ALA A 58 1.59 12.80 12.15
N VAL A 59 1.45 13.23 13.39
CA VAL A 59 0.28 12.99 14.24
C VAL A 59 -0.54 14.28 14.31
N CYS A 60 -1.82 14.18 14.01
CA CYS A 60 -2.79 15.26 14.10
C CYS A 60 -3.67 15.04 15.33
N ALA A 61 -3.83 16.09 16.12
CA ALA A 61 -4.81 16.13 17.19
C ALA A 61 -6.22 15.95 16.60
N THR A 62 -7.06 15.23 17.31
CA THR A 62 -8.49 15.16 16.97
C THR A 62 -9.29 16.00 17.94
N THR A 63 -10.33 16.64 17.42
CA THR A 63 -11.23 17.45 18.22
C THR A 63 -12.61 16.82 18.16
N TYR A 64 -13.13 16.38 19.31
CA TYR A 64 -14.49 15.81 19.44
C TYR A 64 -14.82 14.65 18.50
N GLY A 65 -13.85 13.76 18.22
CA GLY A 65 -14.07 12.58 17.36
C GLY A 65 -14.09 12.88 15.86
N HIS A 66 -13.68 14.08 15.45
CA HIS A 66 -13.44 14.39 14.05
C HIS A 66 -12.00 14.03 13.63
N PRO A 67 -11.82 13.44 12.44
CA PRO A 67 -10.49 13.14 11.94
C PRO A 67 -9.72 14.44 11.73
N GLY A 68 -8.62 14.60 12.47
CA GLY A 68 -7.72 15.75 12.40
C GLY A 68 -6.83 15.75 11.17
N CYS A 69 -7.01 14.81 10.23
CA CYS A 69 -6.18 14.65 9.04
C CYS A 69 -7.02 14.74 7.77
N ARG A 70 -6.51 15.47 6.78
CA ARG A 70 -7.15 15.57 5.46
C ARG A 70 -6.13 15.35 4.35
N VAL A 71 -6.44 14.42 3.45
CA VAL A 71 -5.70 14.19 2.19
C VAL A 71 -6.28 15.10 1.10
N VAL A 72 -5.41 15.67 0.27
CA VAL A 72 -5.77 16.50 -0.89
C VAL A 72 -5.05 16.04 -2.15
N ASN A 73 -5.48 16.57 -3.31
CA ASN A 73 -4.88 16.29 -4.62
C ASN A 73 -4.74 14.79 -4.89
N GLY A 74 -5.78 14.00 -4.58
CA GLY A 74 -5.82 12.57 -4.85
C GLY A 74 -4.77 11.72 -4.13
N GLY A 75 -4.21 12.22 -3.01
CA GLY A 75 -3.15 11.51 -2.28
C GLY A 75 -1.77 12.14 -2.39
N GLN A 76 -1.60 13.28 -3.07
CA GLN A 76 -0.27 13.89 -3.23
C GLN A 76 0.15 14.75 -2.04
N SER A 77 -0.77 15.10 -1.14
CA SER A 77 -0.46 15.83 0.09
C SER A 77 -1.51 15.56 1.16
N ALA A 78 -1.12 15.72 2.42
CA ALA A 78 -2.04 15.69 3.55
C ALA A 78 -1.62 16.74 4.58
N TYR A 79 -2.59 17.25 5.35
CA TYR A 79 -2.34 18.19 6.43
C TYR A 79 -3.28 17.97 7.60
N CYS A 80 -2.86 18.46 8.76
CA CYS A 80 -3.69 18.43 9.95
C CYS A 80 -4.73 19.55 9.91
N VAL A 81 -5.97 19.22 10.26
CA VAL A 81 -7.07 20.17 10.44
C VAL A 81 -7.37 20.31 11.93
N PRO A 82 -7.60 21.54 12.42
CA PRO A 82 -7.96 21.81 13.82
C PRO A 82 -9.38 21.32 14.18
#